data_AF-A0A1H2SVT1-F1
#
_entry.id   AF-A0A1H2SVT1-F1
#
_cell.length_a   1.000
_cell.length_b   1.000
_cell.length_c   1.000
_cell.angle_alpha   90.00
_cell.angle_beta   90.00
_cell.angle_gamma   90.00
#
_symmetry.space_group_name_H-M   'P 1'
#
loop_
_entity.id
_entity.type
_entity.pdbx_description
1 polymer ?
#
loop_
_entity_poly.entity_id
_entity_poly.type
_entity_poly.pdbx_seq_one_letter_code
_entity_poly.pdbx_strand_id
1 'polypeptide(L)'
;MALPNYKEIIELVKVGSTIEAQEKIMQLRQSALDLQEENIELRTKITDLEAKLREAESEDGDPCPRCRKRTYYVESSEPDRIFGDLGGMRRVYKCSECGFTESGISSDS
;
A
#
# COMPACT_ATOMS: atom_id res chain seq x y z
N MET A 1 12.96 15.02 -15.93
CA MET A 1 13.11 16.24 -16.75
C MET A 1 13.75 17.35 -15.92
N ALA A 2 14.53 18.24 -16.55
CA ALA A 2 15.04 19.43 -15.87
C ALA A 2 14.00 20.55 -15.96
N LEU A 3 13.45 20.98 -14.83
CA LEU A 3 12.50 22.08 -14.78
C LEU A 3 13.24 23.43 -14.95
N PRO A 4 12.69 24.37 -15.72
CA PRO A 4 13.21 25.74 -15.77
C PRO A 4 13.26 26.34 -14.36
N ASN A 5 14.40 26.94 -14.00
CA ASN A 5 14.56 27.56 -12.68
C ASN A 5 13.83 28.92 -12.66
N TYR A 6 12.95 29.11 -11.68
CA TYR A 6 12.24 30.37 -11.44
C TYR A 6 13.16 31.61 -11.43
N LYS A 7 14.40 31.46 -10.92
CA LYS A 7 15.38 32.56 -10.90
C LYS A 7 15.78 33.02 -12.31
N GLU A 8 15.97 32.09 -13.25
CA GLU A 8 16.32 32.41 -14.64
C GLU A 8 15.20 33.18 -15.33
N ILE A 9 13.94 32.79 -15.08
CA ILE A 9 12.77 33.47 -15.66
C ILE A 9 12.69 34.92 -15.15
N ILE A 10 12.90 35.15 -13.86
CA ILE A 10 12.90 36.52 -13.30
C ILE A 10 14.02 37.36 -13.89
N GLU A 11 15.21 36.79 -14.06
CA GLU A 11 16.35 37.51 -14.64
C GLU A 11 16.07 37.93 -16.08
N LEU A 12 15.52 37.04 -16.91
CA LEU A 12 15.11 37.36 -18.28
C LEU A 12 14.06 38.48 -18.32
N VAL A 13 13.09 38.46 -17.41
CA VAL A 13 12.08 39.53 -17.28
C VAL A 13 12.73 40.86 -16.86
N LYS A 14 13.70 40.84 -15.94
CA LYS A 14 14.39 42.05 -15.45
C LYS A 14 15.28 42.70 -16.52
N VAL A 15 15.89 41.90 -17.40
CA VAL A 15 16.75 42.42 -18.48
C VAL A 15 15.94 42.87 -19.71
N GLY A 16 14.62 42.63 -19.72
CA GLY A 16 13.72 43.03 -20.83
C GLY A 16 13.66 41.99 -21.96
N SER A 17 14.23 40.80 -21.74
CA SER A 17 14.15 39.63 -22.63
C SER A 17 12.79 38.93 -22.52
N THR A 18 11.74 39.62 -22.96
CA THR A 18 10.34 39.17 -22.75
C THR A 18 9.99 37.90 -23.51
N ILE A 19 10.59 37.67 -24.69
CA ILE A 19 10.35 36.47 -25.51
C ILE A 19 10.98 35.22 -24.87
N GLU A 20 12.24 35.30 -24.46
CA GLU A 20 12.96 34.19 -23.81
C GLU A 20 12.30 33.82 -22.47
N ALA A 21 11.84 34.83 -21.72
CA ALA A 21 11.04 34.61 -20.52
C ALA A 21 9.71 33.89 -20.83
N GLN A 22 9.02 34.27 -21.91
CA GLN A 22 7.78 33.60 -22.34
C GLN A 22 8.01 32.14 -22.74
N GLU A 23 9.07 31.83 -23.48
CA GLU A 23 9.43 30.45 -23.84
C GLU A 23 9.67 29.59 -22.60
N LYS A 24 10.42 30.11 -21.62
CA LYS A 24 10.68 29.41 -20.36
C LYS A 24 9.40 29.21 -19.54
N ILE A 25 8.49 30.19 -19.54
CA ILE A 25 7.17 30.06 -18.90
C ILE A 25 6.33 28.98 -19.60
N MET A 26 6.37 28.92 -20.93
CA MET A 26 5.66 27.88 -21.69
C MET A 26 6.23 26.48 -21.39
N GLN A 27 7.55 26.35 -21.34
CA GLN A 27 8.20 25.09 -20.93
C GLN A 27 7.79 24.68 -19.52
N LEU A 28 7.79 25.61 -18.57
CA LEU A 28 7.37 25.34 -17.19
C LEU A 28 5.91 24.91 -17.11
N ARG A 29 5.02 25.54 -17.91
CA ARG A 29 3.61 25.15 -18.00
C ARG A 29 3.45 23.74 -18.57
N GLN A 30 4.17 23.41 -19.64
CA GLN A 30 4.12 22.08 -20.22
C GLN A 30 4.57 21.03 -19.21
N SER A 31 5.72 21.22 -18.58
CA SER A 31 6.21 20.29 -17.56
C SER A 31 5.27 20.19 -16.35
N ALA A 32 4.56 21.26 -15.98
CA ALA A 32 3.56 21.22 -14.93
C ALA A 32 2.32 20.39 -15.33
N LEU A 33 1.90 20.47 -16.59
CA LEU A 33 0.82 19.62 -17.13
C LEU A 33 1.24 18.15 -17.16
N ASP A 34 2.44 17.86 -17.68
CA ASP A 34 2.98 16.49 -17.74
C ASP A 34 3.05 15.87 -16.32
N LEU A 35 3.53 16.65 -15.33
CA LEU A 35 3.57 16.21 -13.94
C LEU A 35 2.16 16.02 -13.33
N GLN A 36 1.19 16.83 -13.72
CA GLN A 36 -0.19 16.64 -13.28
C GLN A 36 -0.79 15.35 -13.85
N GLU A 37 -0.57 15.07 -15.12
CA GLU A 37 -1.00 13.83 -15.78
C GLU A 37 -0.36 12.61 -15.10
N GLU A 38 0.95 12.62 -14.89
CA GLU A 38 1.66 11.54 -14.18
C GLU A 38 1.11 11.36 -12.76
N ASN A 39 0.81 12.45 -12.04
CA ASN A 39 0.23 12.36 -10.70
C ASN A 39 -1.15 11.69 -10.71
N ILE A 40 -1.99 12.02 -11.70
CA ILE A 40 -3.32 11.41 -11.87
C ILE A 40 -3.18 9.92 -12.18
N GLU A 41 -2.26 9.54 -13.07
CA GLU A 41 -2.01 8.14 -13.39
C GLU A 41 -1.52 7.34 -12.18
N LEU A 42 -0.56 7.90 -11.43
CA LEU A 42 -0.03 7.27 -10.22
C LEU A 42 -1.11 7.11 -9.15
N ARG A 43 -1.95 8.13 -8.94
CA ARG A 43 -3.09 8.03 -8.01
C ARG A 43 -4.07 6.95 -8.43
N THR A 44 -4.37 6.85 -9.73
CA THR A 44 -5.26 5.81 -10.27
C THR A 44 -4.67 4.41 -10.03
N LYS A 45 -3.37 4.23 -10.28
CA LYS A 45 -2.66 2.97 -9.99
C LYS A 45 -2.68 2.61 -8.51
N ILE A 46 -2.48 3.59 -7.62
CA ILE A 46 -2.57 3.38 -6.18
C ILE A 46 -3.98 2.90 -5.81
N THR A 47 -5.03 3.56 -6.30
CA THR A 47 -6.40 3.16 -5.98
C THR A 47 -6.75 1.75 -6.48
N ASP A 48 -6.26 1.37 -7.67
CA ASP A 48 -6.46 0.02 -8.24
C ASP A 48 -5.70 -1.04 -7.43
N LEU A 49 -4.44 -0.78 -7.07
CA LEU A 49 -3.64 -1.68 -6.25
C LEU A 49 -4.21 -1.84 -4.84
N GLU A 50 -4.69 -0.76 -4.22
CA GLU A 50 -5.37 -0.82 -2.92
C GLU A 50 -6.69 -1.61 -2.99
N ALA A 51 -7.43 -1.52 -4.10
CA ALA A 51 -8.63 -2.34 -4.31
C ALA A 51 -8.27 -3.83 -4.41
N LYS A 52 -7.26 -4.18 -5.21
CA LYS A 52 -6.76 -5.55 -5.35
C LYS A 52 -6.22 -6.12 -4.04
N LEU A 53 -5.51 -5.31 -3.25
CA LEU A 53 -5.05 -5.71 -1.92
C LEU A 53 -6.23 -6.01 -0.99
N ARG A 54 -7.25 -5.15 -0.97
CA ARG A 54 -8.46 -5.40 -0.18
C ARG A 54 -9.20 -6.66 -0.61
N GLU A 55 -9.25 -6.95 -1.90
CA GLU A 55 -9.82 -8.20 -2.42
C GLU A 55 -9.01 -9.42 -1.96
N ALA A 56 -7.69 -9.41 -2.14
CA ALA A 56 -6.82 -10.50 -1.71
C ALA A 56 -6.84 -10.73 -0.18
N GLU A 57 -6.79 -9.66 0.62
CA GLU A 57 -6.93 -9.73 2.08
C GLU A 57 -8.28 -10.32 2.54
N SER A 58 -9.30 -10.24 1.69
CA SER A 58 -10.62 -10.82 1.97
C SER A 58 -10.73 -12.31 1.59
N GLU A 59 -9.79 -12.85 0.83
CA GLU A 59 -9.81 -14.22 0.32
C GLU A 59 -8.89 -15.18 1.10
N ASP A 60 -7.82 -14.69 1.70
CA ASP A 60 -6.72 -15.53 2.24
C ASP A 60 -6.85 -15.98 3.71
N GLY A 61 -8.01 -15.82 4.35
CA GLY A 61 -8.18 -16.19 5.77
C GLY A 61 -9.50 -16.87 6.13
N ASP A 62 -9.46 -17.67 7.19
CA ASP A 62 -10.68 -18.21 7.78
C ASP A 62 -11.55 -17.07 8.35
N PRO A 63 -12.88 -17.22 8.39
CA PRO A 63 -13.75 -16.22 9.00
C PRO A 63 -13.53 -16.18 10.51
N CYS A 64 -13.18 -15.02 11.05
CA CYS A 64 -13.03 -14.84 12.48
C CYS A 64 -14.36 -15.12 13.21
N PRO A 65 -14.39 -15.96 14.26
CA PRO A 65 -15.63 -16.30 14.98
C PRO A 65 -16.27 -15.09 15.68
N ARG A 66 -15.49 -14.01 15.94
CA ARG A 66 -15.97 -12.80 16.62
C ARG A 66 -16.48 -11.72 15.66
N CYS A 67 -15.66 -11.32 14.67
CA CYS A 67 -16.01 -10.22 13.75
C CYS A 67 -16.42 -10.67 12.35
N ARG A 68 -16.32 -11.97 12.04
CA ARG A 68 -16.63 -12.61 10.75
C ARG A 68 -15.84 -12.12 9.54
N LYS A 69 -14.83 -11.25 9.74
CA LYS A 69 -13.86 -10.88 8.70
C LYS A 69 -12.92 -12.06 8.44
N ARG A 70 -12.51 -12.24 7.19
CA ARG A 70 -11.61 -13.31 6.71
C ARG A 70 -10.13 -13.00 6.98
N THR A 71 -9.85 -12.63 8.21
CA THR A 71 -8.50 -12.24 8.65
C THR A 71 -8.03 -13.08 9.82
N TYR A 72 -8.57 -14.31 9.93
CA TYR A 72 -8.23 -15.26 10.97
C TYR A 72 -7.13 -16.19 10.48
N TYR A 73 -5.96 -16.15 11.14
CA TYR A 73 -4.77 -16.88 10.75
C TYR A 73 -4.09 -17.54 11.95
N VAL A 74 -3.21 -18.51 11.70
CA VAL A 74 -2.40 -19.17 12.73
C VAL A 74 -1.18 -18.29 13.04
N GLU A 75 -1.09 -17.79 14.27
CA GLU A 75 0.05 -16.99 14.77
C GLU A 75 1.20 -17.88 15.24
N SER A 76 0.90 -19.02 15.88
CA SER A 76 1.91 -20.01 16.26
C SER A 76 1.37 -21.44 16.23
N SER A 77 2.27 -22.40 15.99
CA SER A 77 1.97 -23.83 15.95
C SER A 77 3.12 -24.59 16.60
N GLU A 78 2.91 -25.08 17.81
CA GLU A 78 3.92 -25.78 18.62
C GLU A 78 3.40 -27.15 19.07
N PRO A 79 4.25 -28.16 19.29
CA PRO A 79 3.82 -29.44 19.86
C PRO A 79 3.13 -29.24 21.22
N ASP A 80 1.99 -29.89 21.43
CA ASP A 80 1.28 -29.79 22.70
C ASP A 80 2.05 -30.47 23.84
N ARG A 81 1.93 -29.94 25.06
CA ARG A 81 2.66 -30.46 26.24
C ARG A 81 2.26 -31.88 26.62
N ILE A 82 1.01 -32.27 26.35
CA ILE A 82 0.46 -33.57 26.76
C ILE A 82 0.41 -34.51 25.55
N PHE A 83 -0.01 -33.99 24.40
CA PHE A 83 -0.27 -34.79 23.21
C PHE A 83 0.78 -34.60 22.09
N GLY A 84 1.86 -33.85 22.32
CA GLY A 84 2.89 -33.58 21.32
C GLY A 84 3.55 -34.84 20.77
N ASP A 85 3.83 -35.82 21.64
CA ASP A 85 4.43 -37.11 21.24
C ASP A 85 3.47 -37.98 20.39
N LEU A 86 2.17 -37.68 20.43
CA LEU A 86 1.13 -38.32 19.63
C LEU A 86 0.77 -37.50 18.37
N GLY A 87 1.57 -36.48 18.02
CA GLY A 87 1.32 -35.62 16.86
C GLY A 87 0.32 -34.48 17.12
N GLY A 88 -0.06 -34.23 18.37
CA GLY A 88 -0.89 -33.10 18.74
C GLY A 88 -0.14 -31.77 18.65
N MET A 89 -0.57 -30.87 17.77
CA MET A 89 -0.05 -29.51 17.66
C MET A 89 -1.01 -28.53 18.34
N ARG A 90 -0.49 -27.71 19.24
CA ARG A 90 -1.19 -26.56 19.79
C ARG A 90 -1.01 -25.37 18.86
N ARG A 91 -2.11 -24.95 18.25
CA ARG A 91 -2.15 -23.77 17.38
C ARG A 91 -2.78 -22.59 18.13
N VAL A 92 -2.15 -21.43 18.02
CA VAL A 92 -2.71 -20.16 18.45
C VAL A 92 -3.15 -19.41 17.21
N TYR A 93 -4.44 -19.09 17.16
CA TYR A 93 -5.05 -18.34 16.08
C TYR A 93 -5.27 -16.90 16.51
N LYS A 94 -5.18 -15.97 15.57
CA LYS A 94 -5.37 -14.54 15.80
C LYS A 94 -6.06 -13.87 14.63
N CYS A 95 -6.92 -12.90 14.95
CA CYS A 95 -7.54 -12.01 13.97
C CYS A 95 -6.80 -10.67 13.93
N SER A 96 -6.31 -10.26 12.76
CA SER A 96 -5.62 -8.97 12.59
C SER A 96 -6.55 -7.77 12.78
N GLU A 97 -7.84 -7.94 12.53
CA GLU A 97 -8.83 -6.86 12.52
C GLU A 97 -9.41 -6.53 13.90
N CYS A 98 -9.81 -7.54 14.67
CA CYS A 98 -10.43 -7.34 15.99
C CYS A 98 -9.57 -7.78 17.17
N GLY A 99 -8.38 -8.34 16.89
CA GLY A 99 -7.47 -8.85 17.91
C GLY A 99 -7.98 -10.07 18.68
N PHE A 100 -9.02 -10.75 18.19
CA PHE A 100 -9.50 -11.99 18.80
C PHE A 100 -8.42 -13.08 18.67
N THR A 101 -8.18 -13.81 19.77
CA THR A 101 -7.19 -14.88 19.85
C THR A 101 -7.80 -16.13 20.48
N GLU A 102 -7.51 -17.30 19.91
CA GLU A 102 -7.94 -18.59 20.47
C GLU A 102 -6.83 -19.63 20.32
N SER A 103 -6.77 -20.60 21.23
CA SER A 103 -5.81 -21.70 21.15
C SER A 103 -6.52 -23.05 21.15
N GLY A 104 -6.16 -23.93 20.21
CA GLY A 104 -6.71 -25.27 20.10
C GLY A 104 -5.64 -26.33 19.84
N ILE A 105 -5.99 -27.60 20.09
CA ILE A 105 -5.14 -28.75 19.73
C ILE A 105 -5.66 -29.31 18.41
N SER A 106 -4.80 -29.38 17.40
CA SER A 106 -5.05 -30.02 16.11
C SER A 106 -4.07 -31.17 15.91
N SER A 107 -4.55 -32.32 15.44
CA SER A 107 -3.69 -33.42 15.01
C SER A 107 -3.47 -33.34 13.50
N ASP A 108 -2.24 -33.14 13.05
CA ASP A 108 -1.89 -33.32 11.64
C ASP A 108 -1.73 -34.84 11.41
N SER A 109 -2.74 -35.45 10.78
CA SER A 109 -2.79 -36.91 10.52
C SER A 109 -1.96 -37.31 9.31
#